data_AF-A0A535RHJ3-F1
#
_entry.id   AF-A0A535RHJ3-F1
#
_cell.length_a   1.000
_cell.length_b   1.000
_cell.length_c   1.000
_cell.angle_alpha   90.00
_cell.angle_beta   90.00
_cell.angle_gamma   90.00
#
_symmetry.space_group_name_H-M   'P 1'
#
loop_
_entity.id
_entity.type
_entity.pdbx_description
1 polymer ?
#
loop_
_entity_poly.entity_id
_entity_poly.type
_entity_poly.pdbx_seq_one_letter_code
_entity_poly.pdbx_strand_id
1 'polypeptide(L)'
;MVPARVRARRGADRLRRSRAHQAAFHLWARLRQVSTPGKTAARVQNAQRGARVAILRARWNDEITRALAQGAVQAALAADAKVEEFEVAGSFELPPAVAMLARTGRFDAVVPLGCLIRGETAHFDVLAHAVARSLAELAASFPVAIPFGVLTCETIEQARARSSPDHNVGAEAMAAALELVALRHAMASSTERASRSAATARPRSTRTKRRRSPGSR
;
A
#
# COMPACT_ATOMS: atom_id res chain seq x y z
N MET A 1 -42.44 47.17 10.89
CA MET A 1 -41.52 47.48 12.01
C MET A 1 -41.68 46.36 13.06
N VAL A 2 -40.63 45.59 13.33
CA VAL A 2 -40.60 44.45 14.28
C VAL A 2 -40.54 44.98 15.72
N PRO A 3 -41.20 44.34 16.72
CA PRO A 3 -40.48 43.53 17.73
C PRO A 3 -41.25 42.25 18.13
N ALA A 4 -40.62 41.07 18.26
CA ALA A 4 -39.72 40.57 19.31
C ALA A 4 -40.40 39.94 20.54
N ARG A 5 -40.17 38.62 20.67
CA ARG A 5 -39.78 37.85 21.87
C ARG A 5 -40.78 37.52 23.01
N VAL A 6 -40.93 36.19 23.17
CA VAL A 6 -40.61 35.37 24.39
C VAL A 6 -41.57 35.38 25.59
N ARG A 7 -42.11 34.19 25.90
CA ARG A 7 -42.15 33.45 27.20
C ARG A 7 -43.35 32.49 27.17
N ALA A 8 -43.37 31.31 27.77
CA ALA A 8 -42.43 30.48 28.49
C ALA A 8 -43.20 29.18 28.86
N ARG A 9 -42.51 28.04 29.05
CA ARG A 9 -42.41 27.30 30.33
C ARG A 9 -42.14 25.80 30.15
N ARG A 10 -41.05 25.38 30.83
CA ARG A 10 -40.89 24.14 31.65
C ARG A 10 -40.89 22.81 30.88
N GLY A 11 -40.06 21.82 31.19
CA GLY A 11 -39.02 21.62 32.20
C GLY A 11 -38.15 20.44 31.71
N ALA A 12 -36.83 20.53 31.86
CA ALA A 12 -36.11 19.78 32.90
C ALA A 12 -36.44 18.28 32.90
N ASP A 13 -35.93 17.55 31.91
CA ASP A 13 -35.91 16.10 31.93
C ASP A 13 -34.50 15.54 32.13
N ARG A 14 -34.50 14.43 32.87
CA ARG A 14 -33.48 14.00 33.80
C ARG A 14 -32.52 13.04 33.08
N LEU A 15 -31.22 13.35 33.08
CA LEU A 15 -30.16 12.49 32.58
C LEU A 15 -30.16 11.15 33.34
N ARG A 16 -30.69 10.09 32.72
CA ARG A 16 -30.38 8.68 33.04
C ARG A 16 -29.44 8.15 31.96
N ARG A 17 -28.14 8.33 32.15
CA ARG A 17 -27.11 7.60 31.38
C ARG A 17 -27.02 6.19 31.96
N SER A 18 -27.38 5.18 31.16
CA SER A 18 -27.26 3.78 31.53
C SER A 18 -25.78 3.35 31.58
N ARG A 19 -25.40 2.67 32.67
CA ARG A 19 -24.06 2.13 32.92
C ARG A 19 -23.67 0.94 32.00
N ALA A 20 -24.46 0.64 30.98
CA ALA A 20 -24.27 -0.54 30.13
C ALA A 20 -23.24 -0.34 29.00
N HIS A 21 -22.91 0.90 28.63
CA HIS A 21 -22.00 1.18 27.51
C HIS A 21 -20.51 1.32 27.90
N GLN A 22 -20.16 1.33 29.19
CA GLN A 22 -18.75 1.40 29.62
C GLN A 22 -18.08 0.01 29.76
N ALA A 23 -18.85 -1.07 29.87
CA ALA A 23 -18.29 -2.42 30.05
C ALA A 23 -17.85 -3.08 28.72
N ALA A 24 -18.38 -2.65 27.57
CA ALA A 24 -18.04 -3.21 26.26
C ALA A 24 -16.67 -2.72 25.73
N PHE A 25 -16.17 -1.59 26.24
CA PHE A 25 -14.90 -1.00 25.79
C PHE A 25 -13.66 -1.70 26.37
N HIS A 26 -13.83 -2.51 27.44
CA HIS A 26 -12.71 -3.21 28.11
C HIS A 26 -12.53 -4.67 27.67
N LEU A 27 -13.47 -5.26 26.91
CA LEU A 27 -13.40 -6.66 26.50
C LEU A 27 -12.63 -6.86 25.17
N TRP A 28 -12.66 -5.87 24.27
CA TRP A 28 -11.88 -5.92 23.01
C TRP A 28 -10.39 -5.63 23.22
N ALA A 29 -10.02 -4.90 24.28
CA ALA A 29 -8.63 -4.57 24.62
C ALA A 29 -7.85 -5.75 25.24
N ARG A 30 -8.50 -6.88 25.55
CA ARG A 30 -7.87 -8.07 26.17
C ARG A 30 -7.53 -9.21 25.21
N LEU A 31 -7.80 -9.07 23.91
CA LEU A 31 -7.45 -10.08 22.89
C LEU A 31 -6.17 -9.77 22.11
N ARG A 32 -5.32 -8.86 22.62
CA ARG A 32 -4.12 -8.35 21.93
C ARG A 32 -2.79 -9.00 22.31
N GLN A 33 -2.79 -10.17 22.96
CA GLN A 33 -1.55 -10.93 23.18
C GLN A 33 -1.80 -12.43 23.17
N VAL A 34 -1.98 -12.99 21.97
CA VAL A 34 -1.51 -14.36 21.70
C VAL A 34 -0.26 -14.22 20.85
N SER A 35 0.86 -13.93 21.52
CA SER A 35 2.18 -14.10 20.93
C SER A 35 2.51 -15.58 21.02
N THR A 36 2.37 -16.32 19.91
CA THR A 36 2.99 -17.64 19.80
C THR A 36 4.50 -17.45 19.74
N PRO A 37 5.27 -17.94 20.73
CA PRO A 37 6.72 -17.90 20.67
C PRO A 37 7.19 -18.94 19.65
N GLY A 38 7.98 -18.53 18.66
CA GLY A 38 8.65 -19.45 17.75
C GLY A 38 8.22 -19.37 16.27
N LYS A 39 8.26 -18.16 15.70
CA LYS A 39 8.62 -17.90 14.30
C LYS A 39 8.66 -16.38 14.16
N THR A 40 9.82 -15.80 14.44
CA THR A 40 10.13 -14.46 13.93
C THR A 40 9.94 -14.57 12.42
N ALA A 41 8.86 -14.03 11.86
CA ALA A 41 8.72 -13.89 10.42
C ALA A 41 9.99 -13.15 10.01
N ALA A 42 10.86 -13.82 9.26
CA ALA A 42 12.13 -13.24 8.83
C ALA A 42 11.78 -11.92 8.16
N ARG A 43 12.02 -10.80 8.85
CA ARG A 43 11.88 -9.49 8.28
C ARG A 43 12.88 -9.52 7.14
N VAL A 44 12.39 -9.53 5.91
CA VAL A 44 13.21 -9.74 4.72
C VAL A 44 14.12 -8.52 4.61
N GLN A 45 15.27 -8.59 5.26
CA GLN A 45 16.24 -7.51 5.26
C GLN A 45 16.86 -7.48 3.86
N ASN A 46 16.67 -6.35 3.16
CA ASN A 46 17.34 -5.99 1.90
C ASN A 46 16.89 -6.67 0.59
N ALA A 47 15.71 -7.32 0.51
CA ALA A 47 15.25 -7.90 -0.78
C ALA A 47 14.88 -6.87 -1.86
N GLN A 48 14.83 -5.59 -1.51
CA GLN A 48 14.51 -4.47 -2.38
C GLN A 48 15.73 -3.73 -2.94
N ARG A 49 16.97 -4.10 -2.56
CA ARG A 49 18.17 -3.45 -3.10
C ARG A 49 18.23 -3.60 -4.61
N GLY A 50 18.57 -2.52 -5.30
CA GLY A 50 18.64 -2.48 -6.76
C GLY A 50 17.29 -2.52 -7.48
N ALA A 51 16.17 -2.41 -6.75
CA ALA A 51 14.84 -2.32 -7.36
C ALA A 51 14.78 -1.18 -8.38
N ARG A 52 14.18 -1.43 -9.55
CA ARG A 52 13.99 -0.42 -10.60
C ARG A 52 12.63 0.21 -10.41
N VAL A 53 12.59 1.50 -10.12
CA VAL A 53 11.37 2.23 -9.80
C VAL A 53 11.15 3.35 -10.80
N ALA A 54 9.95 3.42 -11.36
CA ALA A 54 9.51 4.61 -12.08
C ALA A 54 8.75 5.54 -11.12
N ILE A 55 9.16 6.79 -11.00
CA ILE A 55 8.35 7.83 -10.35
C ILE A 55 7.60 8.56 -11.45
N LEU A 56 6.27 8.59 -11.36
CA LEU A 56 5.41 9.24 -12.34
C LEU A 56 4.66 10.40 -11.69
N ARG A 57 5.01 11.63 -12.05
CA ARG A 57 4.53 12.84 -11.39
C ARG A 57 3.53 13.61 -12.26
N ALA A 58 2.40 14.01 -11.68
CA ALA A 58 1.52 15.00 -12.30
C ALA A 58 2.08 16.42 -12.11
N ARG A 59 2.03 17.26 -13.15
CA ARG A 59 2.52 18.65 -13.08
C ARG A 59 1.54 19.62 -12.41
N TRP A 60 0.24 19.31 -12.40
CA TRP A 60 -0.73 20.13 -11.67
C TRP A 60 -0.45 20.12 -10.16
N ASN A 61 -0.58 21.27 -9.50
CA ASN A 61 -0.11 21.51 -8.13
C ASN A 61 1.41 21.28 -7.96
N ASP A 62 2.20 21.84 -8.87
CA ASP A 62 3.65 21.57 -9.04
C ASP A 62 4.48 21.72 -7.76
N GLU A 63 4.23 22.76 -6.94
CA GLU A 63 4.88 22.94 -5.63
C GLU A 63 4.76 21.67 -4.77
N ILE A 64 3.54 21.14 -4.68
CA ILE A 64 3.22 19.97 -3.87
C ILE A 64 3.79 18.71 -4.51
N THR A 65 3.54 18.50 -5.81
CA THR A 65 3.93 17.23 -6.46
C THR A 65 5.44 17.10 -6.62
N ARG A 66 6.19 18.20 -6.75
CA ARG A 66 7.66 18.18 -6.68
C ARG A 66 8.15 17.79 -5.29
N ALA A 67 7.56 18.34 -4.23
CA ALA A 67 7.92 17.98 -2.87
C ALA A 67 7.62 16.50 -2.57
N LEU A 68 6.51 15.96 -3.09
CA LEU A 68 6.22 14.52 -3.04
C LEU A 68 7.28 13.70 -3.79
N ALA A 69 7.65 14.11 -5.02
CA ALA A 69 8.66 13.41 -5.81
C ALA A 69 10.03 13.42 -5.14
N GLN A 70 10.43 14.55 -4.55
CA GLN A 70 11.66 14.65 -3.77
C GLN A 70 11.65 13.67 -2.58
N GLY A 71 10.56 13.61 -1.82
CA GLY A 71 10.41 12.64 -0.72
C GLY A 71 10.52 11.19 -1.20
N ALA A 72 9.88 10.86 -2.32
CA ALA A 72 9.96 9.54 -2.94
C ALA A 72 11.40 9.19 -3.39
N VAL A 73 12.11 10.13 -4.03
CA VAL A 73 13.50 9.95 -4.44
C VAL A 73 14.40 9.69 -3.22
N GLN A 74 14.27 10.47 -2.15
CA GLN A 74 15.07 10.26 -0.93
C GLN A 74 14.83 8.88 -0.31
N ALA A 75 13.57 8.45 -0.24
CA ALA A 75 13.22 7.12 0.26
C ALA A 75 13.80 5.99 -0.63
N ALA A 76 13.79 6.17 -1.96
CA ALA A 76 14.38 5.22 -2.89
C ALA A 76 15.90 5.12 -2.75
N LEU A 77 16.58 6.26 -2.64
CA LEU A 77 18.04 6.32 -2.45
C LEU A 77 18.46 5.65 -1.13
N ALA A 78 17.73 5.91 -0.04
CA ALA A 78 17.99 5.27 1.26
C ALA A 78 17.85 3.74 1.20
N ALA A 79 17.05 3.22 0.26
CA ALA A 79 16.86 1.79 0.02
C ALA A 79 17.74 1.21 -1.09
N ASP A 80 18.66 1.98 -1.66
CA ASP A 80 19.53 1.57 -2.77
C ASP A 80 18.74 1.13 -4.02
N ALA A 81 17.61 1.80 -4.29
CA ALA A 81 16.79 1.60 -5.48
C ALA A 81 17.22 2.54 -6.62
N LYS A 82 17.01 2.10 -7.87
CA LYS A 82 17.28 2.87 -9.09
C LYS A 82 16.00 3.55 -9.56
N VAL A 83 16.05 4.86 -9.76
CA VAL A 83 14.87 5.68 -10.10
C VAL A 83 14.96 6.21 -11.53
N GLU A 84 13.85 6.15 -12.26
CA GLU A 84 13.60 6.89 -13.51
C GLU A 84 12.35 7.77 -13.29
N GLU A 85 12.44 9.06 -13.60
CA GLU A 85 11.34 10.02 -13.38
C GLU A 85 10.60 10.34 -14.69
N PHE A 86 9.28 10.43 -14.60
CA PHE A 86 8.37 10.73 -15.71
C PHE A 86 7.33 11.76 -15.28
N GLU A 87 6.79 12.49 -16.25
CA GLU A 87 5.79 13.53 -15.98
C GLU A 87 4.57 13.45 -16.89
N VAL A 88 3.40 13.75 -16.33
CA VAL A 88 2.13 13.90 -17.04
C VAL A 88 1.46 15.23 -16.70
N ALA A 89 0.44 15.62 -17.48
CA ALA A 89 -0.22 16.90 -17.34
C ALA A 89 -0.90 17.05 -15.96
N GLY A 90 -1.82 16.15 -15.61
CA GLY A 90 -2.52 16.15 -14.33
C GLY A 90 -2.67 14.75 -13.74
N SER A 91 -3.36 14.67 -12.60
CA SER A 91 -3.57 13.40 -11.90
C SER A 91 -4.44 12.41 -12.69
N PHE A 92 -5.27 12.90 -13.62
CA PHE A 92 -6.14 12.06 -14.46
C PHE A 92 -5.35 11.24 -15.49
N GLU A 93 -4.17 11.73 -15.90
CA GLU A 93 -3.29 11.00 -16.80
C GLU A 93 -2.37 10.00 -16.07
N LEU A 94 -2.37 9.97 -14.73
CA LEU A 94 -1.55 9.01 -13.98
C LEU A 94 -1.94 7.55 -14.28
N PRO A 95 -3.22 7.13 -14.20
CA PRO A 95 -3.57 5.73 -14.46
C PRO A 95 -3.13 5.19 -15.84
N PRO A 96 -3.42 5.85 -16.99
CA PRO A 96 -2.98 5.32 -18.28
C PRO A 96 -1.45 5.28 -18.39
N ALA A 97 -0.73 6.28 -17.89
CA ALA A 97 0.73 6.28 -17.92
C ALA A 97 1.35 5.21 -16.99
N VAL A 98 0.76 4.95 -15.81
CA VAL A 98 1.14 3.79 -14.96
C VAL A 98 0.99 2.49 -15.74
N ALA A 99 -0.14 2.30 -16.44
CA ALA A 99 -0.38 1.10 -17.22
C ALA A 99 0.64 0.95 -18.37
N MET A 100 1.04 2.06 -19.01
CA MET A 100 2.08 2.06 -20.05
C MET A 100 3.43 1.61 -19.46
N LEU A 101 3.85 2.22 -18.35
CA LEU A 101 5.12 1.92 -17.68
C LEU A 101 5.16 0.47 -17.15
N ALA A 102 4.08 0.00 -16.52
CA ALA A 102 3.99 -1.35 -15.99
C ALA A 102 4.11 -2.42 -17.09
N ARG A 103 3.50 -2.20 -18.26
CA ARG A 103 3.57 -3.12 -19.41
C ARG A 103 4.97 -3.25 -20.01
N THR A 104 5.86 -2.28 -19.79
CA THR A 104 7.23 -2.36 -20.33
C THR A 104 8.05 -3.49 -19.70
N GLY A 105 7.68 -3.96 -18.50
CA GLY A 105 8.46 -4.93 -17.74
C GLY A 105 9.81 -4.42 -17.24
N ARG A 106 10.12 -3.12 -17.43
CA ARG A 106 11.39 -2.50 -17.01
C ARG A 106 11.45 -2.22 -15.51
N PHE A 107 10.31 -2.12 -14.85
CA PHE A 107 10.20 -1.63 -13.48
C PHE A 107 9.63 -2.68 -12.52
N ASP A 108 10.15 -2.68 -11.31
CA ASP A 108 9.66 -3.46 -10.18
C ASP A 108 8.55 -2.71 -9.45
N ALA A 109 8.58 -1.38 -9.50
CA ALA A 109 7.52 -0.50 -9.01
C ALA A 109 7.28 0.71 -9.93
N VAL A 110 6.04 1.20 -9.96
CA VAL A 110 5.67 2.49 -10.55
C VAL A 110 4.94 3.30 -9.49
N VAL A 111 5.49 4.43 -9.08
CA VAL A 111 4.98 5.29 -8.00
C VAL A 111 4.29 6.51 -8.60
N PRO A 112 2.94 6.50 -8.75
CA PRO A 112 2.19 7.65 -9.22
C PRO A 112 2.07 8.70 -8.12
N LEU A 113 2.47 9.93 -8.43
CA LEU A 113 2.44 11.07 -7.53
C LEU A 113 1.59 12.18 -8.12
N GLY A 114 0.60 12.64 -7.37
CA GLY A 114 -0.30 13.71 -7.80
C GLY A 114 -0.93 14.42 -6.62
N CYS A 115 -1.61 15.52 -6.91
CA CYS A 115 -2.35 16.27 -5.90
C CYS A 115 -3.60 16.87 -6.54
N LEU A 116 -4.75 16.59 -5.94
CA LEU A 116 -6.04 17.20 -6.23
C LEU A 116 -6.46 17.99 -5.00
N ILE A 117 -6.86 19.25 -5.22
CA ILE A 117 -7.32 20.15 -4.15
C ILE A 117 -8.73 20.59 -4.52
N ARG A 118 -9.66 20.57 -3.55
CA ARG A 118 -11.06 20.93 -3.79
C ARG A 118 -11.16 22.38 -4.29
N GLY A 119 -11.93 22.54 -5.36
CA GLY A 119 -12.35 23.84 -5.90
C GLY A 119 -13.85 24.05 -5.72
N GLU A 120 -14.42 24.94 -6.53
CA GLU A 120 -15.83 25.37 -6.41
C GLU A 120 -16.84 24.38 -7.03
N THR A 121 -16.36 23.44 -7.84
CA THR A 121 -17.23 22.53 -8.62
C THR A 121 -17.04 21.08 -8.20
N ALA A 122 -18.00 20.24 -8.59
CA ALA A 122 -17.95 18.78 -8.40
C ALA A 122 -16.79 18.09 -9.16
N HIS A 123 -16.03 18.83 -9.97
CA HIS A 123 -14.90 18.32 -10.73
C HIS A 123 -13.86 17.60 -9.84
N PHE A 124 -13.62 18.13 -8.63
CA PHE A 124 -12.73 17.49 -7.66
C PHE A 124 -13.18 16.06 -7.33
N ASP A 125 -14.45 15.87 -6.97
CA ASP A 125 -14.94 14.56 -6.56
C ASP A 125 -14.93 13.58 -7.73
N VAL A 126 -15.30 14.03 -8.93
CA VAL A 126 -15.26 13.20 -10.15
C VAL A 126 -13.85 12.71 -10.44
N LEU A 127 -12.86 13.62 -10.42
CA LEU A 127 -11.46 13.26 -10.68
C LEU A 127 -10.87 12.39 -9.57
N ALA A 128 -11.07 12.75 -8.31
CA ALA A 128 -10.51 12.02 -7.17
C ALA A 128 -10.98 10.55 -7.15
N HIS A 129 -12.28 10.32 -7.34
CA HIS A 129 -12.83 8.97 -7.39
C HIS A 129 -12.35 8.20 -8.62
N ALA A 130 -12.33 8.81 -9.82
CA ALA A 130 -11.90 8.14 -11.03
C ALA A 130 -10.42 7.72 -10.97
N VAL A 131 -9.54 8.61 -10.48
CA VAL A 131 -8.11 8.33 -10.34
C VAL A 131 -7.86 7.26 -9.28
N ALA A 132 -8.47 7.38 -8.10
CA ALA A 132 -8.29 6.41 -7.02
C ALA A 132 -8.74 5.00 -7.43
N ARG A 133 -9.92 4.89 -8.04
CA ARG A 133 -10.44 3.62 -8.55
C ARG A 133 -9.51 3.02 -9.61
N SER A 134 -9.12 3.81 -10.60
CA SER A 134 -8.29 3.31 -11.70
C SER A 134 -6.91 2.85 -11.21
N LEU A 135 -6.27 3.59 -10.30
CA LEU A 135 -4.99 3.17 -9.71
C LEU A 135 -5.12 1.90 -8.89
N ALA A 136 -6.21 1.75 -8.12
CA ALA A 136 -6.47 0.53 -7.35
C ALA A 136 -6.67 -0.69 -8.27
N GLU A 137 -7.45 -0.54 -9.36
CA GLU A 137 -7.65 -1.59 -10.36
C GLU A 137 -6.32 -1.99 -11.03
N LEU A 138 -5.47 -1.02 -11.38
CA LEU A 138 -4.14 -1.29 -11.94
C LEU A 138 -3.22 -2.00 -10.94
N ALA A 139 -3.21 -1.55 -9.68
CA ALA A 139 -2.40 -2.17 -8.63
C ALA A 139 -2.76 -3.65 -8.38
N ALA A 140 -4.04 -4.02 -8.56
CA ALA A 140 -4.49 -5.40 -8.47
C ALA A 140 -4.23 -6.22 -9.75
N SER A 141 -4.18 -5.55 -10.91
CA SER A 141 -4.09 -6.22 -12.22
C SER A 141 -2.65 -6.48 -12.67
N PHE A 142 -1.68 -5.68 -12.20
CA PHE A 142 -0.28 -5.78 -12.61
C PHE A 142 0.58 -6.44 -11.51
N PRO A 143 1.59 -7.23 -11.89
CA PRO A 143 2.57 -7.79 -10.94
C PRO A 143 3.63 -6.78 -10.48
N VAL A 144 3.51 -5.51 -10.92
CA VAL A 144 4.41 -4.40 -10.58
C VAL A 144 3.81 -3.69 -9.37
N ALA A 145 4.65 -3.29 -8.41
CA ALA A 145 4.16 -2.58 -7.23
C ALA A 145 3.68 -1.17 -7.60
N ILE A 146 2.42 -0.86 -7.33
CA ILE A 146 1.80 0.44 -7.63
C ILE A 146 1.15 0.95 -6.33
N PRO A 147 1.84 1.81 -5.55
CA PRO A 147 1.25 2.43 -4.36
C PRO A 147 0.27 3.54 -4.74
N PHE A 148 -0.47 4.04 -3.76
CA PHE A 148 -1.35 5.21 -3.93
C PHE A 148 -0.68 6.47 -3.40
N GLY A 149 -0.03 7.24 -4.29
CA GLY A 149 0.69 8.48 -3.96
C GLY A 149 -0.02 9.78 -4.38
N VAL A 150 -1.35 9.76 -4.49
CA VAL A 150 -2.13 10.94 -4.89
C VAL A 150 -2.78 11.58 -3.67
N LEU A 151 -2.46 12.85 -3.41
CA LEU A 151 -3.15 13.64 -2.39
C LEU A 151 -4.52 14.09 -2.88
N THR A 152 -5.54 13.95 -2.04
CA THR A 152 -6.88 14.49 -2.23
C THR A 152 -7.23 15.36 -1.03
N CYS A 153 -7.10 16.67 -1.18
CA CYS A 153 -7.15 17.62 -0.06
C CYS A 153 -8.29 18.63 -0.24
N GLU A 154 -8.82 19.10 0.88
CA GLU A 154 -9.81 20.18 0.92
C GLU A 154 -9.14 21.55 0.76
N THR A 155 -7.89 21.69 1.22
CA THR A 155 -7.13 22.95 1.14
C THR A 155 -5.67 22.73 0.75
N ILE A 156 -5.00 23.80 0.31
CA ILE A 156 -3.57 23.79 -0.02
C ILE A 156 -2.69 23.56 1.22
N GLU A 157 -3.11 24.02 2.39
CA GLU A 157 -2.39 23.82 3.66
C GLU A 157 -2.34 22.34 4.04
N GLN A 158 -3.44 21.61 3.81
CA GLN A 158 -3.45 20.15 3.99
C GLN A 158 -2.47 19.47 3.04
N ALA A 159 -2.43 19.92 1.77
CA ALA A 159 -1.50 19.39 0.78
C ALA A 159 -0.04 19.64 1.19
N ARG A 160 0.30 20.87 1.61
CA ARG A 160 1.63 21.24 2.11
C ARG A 160 2.04 20.43 3.34
N ALA A 161 1.12 20.24 4.29
CA ALA A 161 1.40 19.43 5.48
C ALA A 161 1.74 17.97 5.15
N ARG A 162 1.18 17.43 4.05
CA ARG A 162 1.40 16.07 3.57
C ARG A 162 2.47 15.93 2.48
N SER A 163 3.12 17.03 2.13
CA SER A 163 4.29 17.09 1.26
C SER A 163 5.47 17.77 1.96
N SER A 164 5.47 17.80 3.28
CA SER A 164 6.53 18.41 4.09
C SER A 164 7.72 17.44 4.28
N PRO A 165 8.92 17.90 4.66
CA PRO A 165 10.04 17.00 4.96
C PRO A 165 9.74 15.98 6.07
N ASP A 166 8.96 16.37 7.09
CA ASP A 166 8.63 15.51 8.23
C ASP A 166 7.50 14.52 7.91
N HIS A 167 6.55 14.95 7.05
CA HIS A 167 5.38 14.18 6.67
C HIS A 167 5.15 14.29 5.16
N ASN A 168 5.69 13.31 4.43
CA ASN A 168 5.68 13.29 2.97
C ASN A 168 5.02 12.02 2.43
N VAL A 169 3.83 12.15 1.84
CA VAL A 169 3.11 11.01 1.25
C VAL A 169 3.85 10.41 0.06
N GLY A 170 4.71 11.16 -0.63
CA GLY A 170 5.57 10.61 -1.68
C GLY A 170 6.62 9.65 -1.12
N ALA A 171 7.24 10.00 0.00
CA ALA A 171 8.17 9.11 0.72
C ALA A 171 7.44 7.86 1.24
N GLU A 172 6.25 8.03 1.83
CA GLU A 172 5.41 6.91 2.30
C GLU A 172 5.01 5.98 1.14
N ALA A 173 4.61 6.53 0.00
CA ALA A 173 4.25 5.76 -1.19
C ALA A 173 5.44 4.97 -1.73
N MET A 174 6.64 5.57 -1.78
CA MET A 174 7.86 4.86 -2.17
C MET A 174 8.19 3.73 -1.19
N ALA A 175 8.10 3.97 0.12
CA ALA A 175 8.34 2.94 1.12
C ALA A 175 7.39 1.75 0.94
N ALA A 176 6.09 2.01 0.75
CA ALA A 176 5.09 0.98 0.47
C ALA A 176 5.40 0.20 -0.82
N ALA A 177 5.84 0.89 -1.89
CA ALA A 177 6.24 0.24 -3.13
C ALA A 177 7.41 -0.74 -2.91
N LEU A 178 8.44 -0.32 -2.19
CA LEU A 178 9.61 -1.14 -1.92
C LEU A 178 9.28 -2.34 -1.02
N GLU A 179 8.37 -2.19 -0.07
CA GLU A 179 7.87 -3.31 0.74
C GLU A 179 7.15 -4.36 -0.13
N LEU A 180 6.31 -3.93 -1.08
CA LEU A 180 5.65 -4.83 -2.02
C LEU A 180 6.64 -5.53 -2.96
N VAL A 181 7.68 -4.83 -3.42
CA VAL A 181 8.78 -5.43 -4.20
C VAL A 181 9.49 -6.51 -3.38
N ALA A 182 9.86 -6.22 -2.13
CA ALA A 182 10.50 -7.18 -1.24
C ALA A 182 9.62 -8.41 -0.99
N LEU A 183 8.30 -8.21 -0.78
CA LEU A 183 7.34 -9.30 -0.62
C LEU A 183 7.28 -10.19 -1.86
N ARG A 184 7.19 -9.60 -3.05
CA ARG A 184 7.16 -10.33 -4.32
C ARG A 184 8.42 -11.18 -4.51
N HIS A 185 9.60 -10.64 -4.19
CA HIS A 185 10.87 -11.39 -4.24
C HIS A 185 10.89 -12.54 -3.22
N ALA A 186 10.38 -12.32 -2.01
CA ALA A 186 10.31 -13.36 -0.99
C ALA A 186 9.39 -14.52 -1.41
N MET A 187 8.26 -14.23 -2.06
CA MET A 187 7.35 -15.23 -2.63
C MET A 187 8.03 -16.06 -3.73
N ALA A 188 8.73 -15.41 -4.67
CA ALA A 188 9.45 -16.09 -5.74
C ALA A 188 10.52 -17.05 -5.21
N SER A 189 11.34 -16.61 -4.24
CA SER A 189 12.38 -17.44 -3.63
C SER A 189 11.83 -18.66 -2.88
N SER A 190 10.60 -18.57 -2.37
CA SER A 190 9.94 -19.67 -1.65
C SER A 190 9.43 -20.74 -2.62
N THR A 191 8.90 -20.33 -3.77
CA THR A 191 8.52 -21.23 -4.87
C THR A 191 9.72 -22.01 -5.37
N GLU A 192 10.88 -21.37 -5.55
CA GLU A 192 12.12 -22.04 -5.99
C GLU A 192 12.65 -23.06 -4.97
N ARG A 193 12.58 -22.76 -3.67
CA ARG A 193 12.97 -23.72 -2.63
C ARG A 193 12.05 -24.93 -2.59
N ALA A 194 10.73 -24.72 -2.72
CA ALA A 194 9.75 -25.80 -2.75
C ALA A 194 9.96 -26.72 -3.97
N SER A 195 10.19 -26.16 -5.16
CA SER A 195 10.44 -26.95 -6.37
C SER A 195 11.76 -27.75 -6.29
N ARG A 196 12.84 -27.18 -5.76
CA ARG A 196 14.10 -27.89 -5.53
C ARG A 196 13.97 -29.03 -4.52
N SER A 197 13.24 -28.83 -3.43
CA SER A 197 13.01 -29.88 -2.43
C SER A 197 12.21 -31.05 -3.01
N ALA A 198 11.17 -30.76 -3.80
CA ALA A 198 10.40 -31.78 -4.50
C ALA A 198 11.23 -32.55 -5.55
N ALA A 199 12.11 -31.87 -6.30
CA ALA A 199 12.99 -32.51 -7.28
C ALA A 199 14.07 -33.40 -6.64
N THR A 200 14.54 -33.05 -5.45
CA THR A 200 15.56 -33.82 -4.70
C THR A 200 14.96 -35.03 -3.99
N ALA A 201 13.65 -35.01 -3.70
CA ALA A 201 12.89 -36.15 -3.19
C ALA A 201 12.61 -37.19 -4.30
N ARG A 202 13.67 -37.85 -4.81
CA ARG A 202 13.54 -39.03 -5.67
C ARG A 202 12.75 -40.13 -4.93
N PRO A 203 11.85 -40.88 -5.61
CA PRO A 203 11.14 -41.99 -4.97
C PRO A 203 12.16 -43.04 -4.55
N ARG A 204 12.19 -43.39 -3.26
CA ARG A 204 12.90 -44.57 -2.77
C ARG A 204 12.39 -45.76 -3.58
N SER A 205 13.25 -46.32 -4.44
CA SER A 205 12.89 -47.51 -5.19
C SER A 205 12.48 -48.59 -4.18
N THR A 206 11.26 -49.08 -4.31
CA THR A 206 10.80 -50.25 -3.57
C THR A 206 11.68 -51.40 -4.02
N ARG A 207 12.71 -51.71 -3.23
CA ARG A 207 13.55 -52.89 -3.39
C ARG A 207 12.66 -54.11 -3.21
N THR A 208 12.07 -54.58 -4.32
CA THR A 208 11.27 -55.80 -4.38
C THR A 208 12.13 -56.94 -3.85
N LYS A 209 11.76 -57.44 -2.68
CA LYS A 209 12.45 -58.52 -1.96
C LYS A 209 12.29 -59.79 -2.79
N ARG A 210 13.26 -60.09 -3.66
CA ARG A 210 13.38 -61.37 -4.37
C ARG A 210 13.38 -62.49 -3.34
N ARG A 211 12.25 -63.20 -3.18
CA ARG A 211 12.16 -64.40 -2.35
C ARG A 211 13.06 -65.46 -2.99
N ARG A 212 14.13 -65.84 -2.30
CA ARG A 212 14.87 -67.07 -2.62
C ARG A 212 14.06 -68.24 -2.07
N SER A 213 13.64 -69.13 -2.95
CA SER A 213 13.03 -70.41 -2.58
C SER A 213 14.05 -71.29 -1.88
N PRO A 214 13.71 -71.98 -0.78
CA PRO A 214 14.59 -72.99 -0.20
C PRO A 214 14.51 -74.25 -1.04
N GLY A 215 15.68 -74.80 -1.38
CA GLY A 215 15.77 -76.06 -2.11
C GLY A 215 15.20 -77.22 -1.30
N SER A 216 14.63 -78.20 -2.01
CA SER A 216 14.37 -79.53 -1.48
C SER A 216 14.90 -80.57 -2.47
N ARG A 217 15.92 -81.28 -1.99
CA ARG A 217 16.39 -82.66 -2.27
C ARG A 217 16.29 -83.20 -3.69
#